data_AF-A0A1V4HHV6-F1
#
_entry.id   AF-A0A1V4HHV6-F1
#
_cell.length_a   1.000
_cell.length_b   1.000
_cell.length_c   1.000
_cell.angle_alpha   90.00
_cell.angle_beta   90.00
_cell.angle_gamma   90.00
#
_symmetry.space_group_name_H-M   'P 1'
#
loop_
_entity.id
_entity.type
_entity.pdbx_description
1 polymer ?
#
loop_
_entity_poly.entity_id
_entity_poly.type
_entity_poly.pdbx_seq_one_letter_code
_entity_poly.pdbx_strand_id
1 'polypeptide(L)'
;MQHAASRRYFYVFLIAAVLWMAFIFFKSAETYQQQSLRPLLESKFTADQLKMSVPHLNFTYDHQSVTWEDPFGAIEFFIRKAGHVSEFAILALLWSLALLAKPVKVVIALLTSSIISVLYAASDEWHQTFVDGRTGHAIDVAIDSIGVVLAVLVILVVVGIRKWIKRRRIS
;
A
#
# COMPACT_ATOMS: atom_id res chain seq x y z
N MET A 1 -28.43 20.05 8.67
CA MET A 1 -27.11 19.94 9.36
C MET A 1 -26.32 18.67 8.97
N GLN A 2 -26.93 17.48 8.86
CA GLN A 2 -26.22 16.24 8.51
C GLN A 2 -25.52 16.25 7.13
N HIS A 3 -26.11 16.90 6.11
CA HIS A 3 -25.49 17.03 4.78
C HIS A 3 -24.22 17.89 4.75
N ALA A 4 -24.13 18.93 5.59
CA ALA A 4 -22.95 19.80 5.65
C ALA A 4 -21.73 19.06 6.25
N ALA A 5 -21.97 18.22 7.27
CA ALA A 5 -20.93 17.41 7.89
C ALA A 5 -20.39 16.34 6.91
N SER A 6 -21.28 15.60 6.24
CA SER A 6 -20.90 14.62 5.20
C SER A 6 -20.08 15.25 4.07
N ARG A 7 -20.44 16.48 3.65
CA ARG A 7 -19.67 17.23 2.66
C ARG A 7 -18.27 17.61 3.14
N ARG A 8 -18.12 18.00 4.41
CA ARG A 8 -16.80 18.30 5.01
C ARG A 8 -15.92 17.05 5.04
N TYR A 9 -16.43 15.92 5.54
CA TYR A 9 -15.67 14.66 5.58
C TYR A 9 -15.19 14.21 4.20
N PHE A 10 -16.03 14.34 3.18
CA PHE A 10 -15.63 14.05 1.80
C PHE A 10 -14.38 14.84 1.40
N TYR A 11 -14.37 16.16 1.59
CA TYR A 11 -13.22 16.98 1.20
C TYR A 11 -11.99 16.71 2.05
N VAL A 12 -12.15 16.44 3.35
CA VAL A 12 -11.02 16.06 4.22
C VAL A 12 -10.33 14.80 3.70
N PHE A 13 -11.08 13.73 3.44
CA PHE A 13 -10.50 12.47 2.95
C PHE A 13 -10.02 12.57 1.50
N LEU A 14 -10.69 13.36 0.67
CA LEU A 14 -10.24 13.63 -0.70
C LEU A 14 -8.89 14.33 -0.72
N ILE A 15 -8.74 15.41 0.07
CA ILE A 15 -7.48 16.14 0.18
C ILE A 15 -6.40 15.22 0.74
N ALA A 16 -6.71 14.45 1.79
CA ALA A 16 -5.77 13.48 2.35
C ALA A 16 -5.33 12.42 1.31
N ALA A 17 -6.25 11.90 0.49
CA ALA A 17 -5.92 10.95 -0.58
C ALA A 17 -4.99 11.59 -1.62
N VAL A 18 -5.26 12.82 -2.04
CA VAL A 18 -4.42 13.54 -3.01
C VAL A 18 -3.03 13.85 -2.43
N LEU A 19 -2.95 14.28 -1.18
CA LEU A 19 -1.66 14.49 -0.49
C LEU A 19 -0.88 13.18 -0.37
N TRP A 20 -1.57 12.07 -0.11
CA TRP A 20 -0.95 10.75 -0.05
C TRP A 20 -0.44 10.28 -1.42
N MET A 21 -1.20 10.53 -2.50
CA MET A 21 -0.72 10.30 -3.87
C MET A 21 0.55 11.10 -4.14
N ALA A 22 0.56 12.40 -3.79
CA ALA A 22 1.76 13.22 -3.94
C ALA A 22 2.95 12.66 -3.15
N PHE A 23 2.73 12.20 -1.91
CA PHE A 23 3.75 11.53 -1.11
C PHE A 23 4.32 10.29 -1.81
N ILE A 24 3.46 9.38 -2.29
CA ILE A 24 3.88 8.18 -3.04
C ILE A 24 4.69 8.58 -4.27
N PHE A 25 4.23 9.57 -5.03
CA PHE A 25 4.92 10.06 -6.22
C PHE A 25 6.32 10.60 -5.91
N PHE A 26 6.46 11.41 -4.86
CA PHE A 26 7.76 11.90 -4.42
C PHE A 26 8.71 10.77 -3.99
N LYS A 27 8.18 9.75 -3.30
CA LYS A 27 8.97 8.56 -2.95
C LYS A 27 9.37 7.76 -4.18
N SER A 28 8.45 7.59 -5.13
CA SER A 28 8.67 6.85 -6.37
C SER A 28 9.74 7.49 -7.27
N ALA A 29 9.86 8.82 -7.23
CA ALA A 29 10.88 9.59 -7.97
C ALA A 29 12.32 9.42 -7.44
N GLU A 30 12.53 8.81 -6.26
CA GLU A 30 13.87 8.57 -5.72
C GLU A 30 14.57 7.41 -6.45
N THR A 31 15.90 7.48 -6.62
CA THR A 31 16.68 6.36 -7.18
C THR A 31 16.73 5.17 -6.22
N TYR A 32 17.09 3.98 -6.72
CA TYR A 32 17.25 2.79 -5.87
C TYR A 32 18.27 3.03 -4.73
N GLN A 33 19.38 3.71 -5.03
CA GLN A 33 20.43 4.01 -4.05
C GLN A 33 19.94 4.92 -2.92
N GLN A 34 19.08 5.89 -3.23
CA GLN A 34 18.52 6.80 -2.22
C GLN A 34 17.49 6.12 -1.31
N GLN A 35 16.79 5.09 -1.82
CA GLN A 35 15.83 4.31 -1.04
C GLN A 35 16.43 3.14 -0.28
N SER A 36 17.66 2.73 -0.61
CA SER A 36 18.24 1.52 -0.07
C SER A 36 18.38 1.60 1.45
N LEU A 37 17.90 0.55 2.12
CA LEU A 37 18.03 0.38 3.57
C LEU A 37 19.32 -0.34 3.94
N ARG A 38 20.02 -0.91 2.96
CA ARG A 38 21.26 -1.65 3.15
C ARG A 38 22.31 -0.91 3.98
N PRO A 39 22.64 0.39 3.75
CA PRO A 39 23.63 1.08 4.58
C PRO A 39 23.21 1.17 6.06
N LEU A 40 21.91 1.35 6.32
CA LEU A 40 21.37 1.40 7.66
C LEU A 40 21.45 0.01 8.32
N LEU A 41 21.10 -1.06 7.60
CA LEU A 41 21.14 -2.42 8.12
C LEU A 41 22.59 -2.86 8.40
N GLU A 42 23.52 -2.58 7.49
CA GLU A 42 24.95 -2.86 7.65
C GLU A 42 25.56 -2.09 8.83
N SER A 43 25.05 -0.89 9.14
CA SER A 43 25.50 -0.12 10.31
C SER A 43 25.04 -0.70 11.66
N LYS A 44 23.97 -1.52 11.66
CA LYS A 44 23.32 -2.03 12.89
C LYS A 44 23.51 -3.52 13.13
N PHE A 45 23.74 -4.31 12.09
CA PHE A 45 23.77 -5.76 12.14
C PHE A 45 24.91 -6.33 11.32
N THR A 46 25.43 -7.48 11.74
CA THR A 46 26.35 -8.27 10.90
C THR A 46 25.58 -9.31 10.07
N ALA A 47 26.15 -9.71 8.93
CA ALA A 47 25.53 -10.72 8.07
C ALA A 47 25.25 -12.03 8.81
N ASP A 48 26.16 -12.46 9.69
CA ASP A 48 26.04 -13.71 10.44
C ASP A 48 24.89 -13.68 11.46
N GLN A 49 24.63 -12.53 12.09
CA GLN A 49 23.48 -12.37 12.99
C GLN A 49 22.15 -12.52 12.23
N LEU A 50 22.08 -11.96 11.02
CA LEU A 50 20.87 -12.02 10.21
C LEU A 50 20.66 -13.41 9.60
N LYS A 51 21.73 -14.12 9.19
CA LYS A 51 21.64 -15.49 8.66
C LYS A 51 21.00 -16.48 9.64
N MET A 52 21.14 -16.27 10.95
CA MET A 52 20.49 -17.12 11.96
C MET A 52 18.98 -16.85 12.09
N SER A 53 18.51 -15.67 11.68
CA SER A 53 17.12 -15.24 11.83
C SER A 53 16.34 -15.27 10.51
N VAL A 54 17.04 -15.18 9.37
CA VAL A 54 16.45 -15.24 8.03
C VAL A 54 16.21 -16.71 7.68
N PRO A 55 14.97 -17.10 7.33
CA PRO A 55 14.70 -18.46 6.84
C PRO A 55 15.56 -18.76 5.60
N HIS A 56 15.94 -20.02 5.35
CA HIS A 56 16.72 -20.45 4.18
C HIS A 56 15.90 -20.33 2.87
N LEU A 57 15.49 -19.11 2.53
CA LEU A 57 14.68 -18.75 1.38
C LEU A 57 15.58 -18.54 0.17
N ASN A 58 15.20 -19.15 -0.95
CA ASN A 58 15.80 -18.92 -2.26
C ASN A 58 14.69 -18.92 -3.29
N PHE A 59 14.42 -17.77 -3.91
CA PHE A 59 13.46 -17.66 -4.99
C PHE A 59 13.86 -16.56 -5.97
N THR A 60 13.36 -16.65 -7.20
CA THR A 60 13.54 -15.63 -8.22
C THR A 60 12.28 -14.78 -8.31
N TYR A 61 12.45 -13.47 -8.24
CA TYR A 61 11.42 -12.46 -8.37
C TYR A 61 11.76 -11.54 -9.55
N ASP A 62 10.99 -11.65 -10.64
CA ASP A 62 11.21 -10.91 -11.89
C ASP A 62 12.69 -10.80 -12.31
N HIS A 63 13.31 -11.97 -12.52
CA HIS A 63 14.73 -12.13 -12.85
C HIS A 63 15.75 -11.70 -11.77
N GLN A 64 15.31 -11.20 -10.62
CA GLN A 64 16.16 -10.93 -9.45
C GLN A 64 16.14 -12.12 -8.48
N SER A 65 17.30 -12.59 -8.04
CA SER A 65 17.39 -13.67 -7.05
C SER A 65 17.35 -13.10 -5.64
N VAL A 66 16.35 -13.50 -4.85
CA VAL A 66 16.25 -13.21 -3.41
C VAL A 66 16.70 -14.45 -2.66
N THR A 67 17.88 -14.38 -2.05
CA THR A 67 18.53 -15.52 -1.39
C THR A 67 18.94 -15.16 0.04
N TRP A 68 18.96 -16.16 0.91
CA TRP A 68 19.46 -16.02 2.29
C TRP A 68 20.97 -15.75 2.35
N GLU A 69 21.70 -16.00 1.26
CA GLU A 69 23.13 -15.70 1.12
C GLU A 69 23.41 -14.19 1.17
N ASP A 70 22.48 -13.36 0.68
CA ASP A 70 22.43 -11.91 0.89
C ASP A 70 21.27 -11.55 1.85
N PRO A 71 21.45 -11.69 3.18
CA PRO A 71 20.39 -11.44 4.14
C PRO A 71 19.94 -9.97 4.15
N PHE A 72 20.83 -9.03 3.81
CA PHE A 72 20.49 -7.61 3.74
C PHE A 72 19.56 -7.34 2.56
N GLY A 73 19.90 -7.86 1.36
CA GLY A 73 19.05 -7.77 0.19
C GLY A 73 17.69 -8.43 0.39
N ALA A 74 17.65 -9.60 1.03
CA ALA A 74 16.40 -10.29 1.34
C ALA A 74 15.50 -9.49 2.29
N ILE A 75 16.06 -8.97 3.39
CA ILE A 75 15.30 -8.15 4.35
C ILE A 75 14.82 -6.86 3.71
N GLU A 76 15.69 -6.16 2.96
CA GLU A 76 15.32 -4.94 2.25
C GLU A 76 14.18 -5.20 1.26
N PHE A 77 14.24 -6.30 0.50
CA PHE A 77 13.17 -6.71 -0.40
C PHE A 77 11.83 -6.81 0.34
N PHE A 78 11.76 -7.56 1.44
CA PHE A 78 10.50 -7.72 2.19
C PHE A 78 10.01 -6.41 2.81
N ILE A 79 10.91 -5.59 3.38
CA ILE A 79 10.53 -4.29 3.95
C ILE A 79 9.96 -3.37 2.86
N ARG A 80 10.60 -3.31 1.68
CA ARG A 80 10.12 -2.49 0.57
C ARG A 80 8.75 -2.97 0.07
N LYS A 81 8.57 -4.27 -0.19
CA LYS A 81 7.26 -4.80 -0.62
C LYS A 81 6.18 -4.56 0.44
N ALA A 82 6.50 -4.71 1.74
CA ALA A 82 5.56 -4.38 2.80
C ALA A 82 5.20 -2.88 2.86
N GLY A 83 6.18 -2.01 2.57
CA GLY A 83 5.99 -0.57 2.43
C GLY A 83 4.99 -0.23 1.33
N HIS A 84 5.21 -0.73 0.11
CA HIS A 84 4.31 -0.51 -1.03
C HIS A 84 2.90 -1.04 -0.75
N VAL A 85 2.76 -2.28 -0.25
CA VAL A 85 1.45 -2.83 0.17
C VAL A 85 0.75 -1.90 1.17
N SER A 86 1.48 -1.32 2.12
CA SER A 86 0.93 -0.39 3.10
C SER A 86 0.52 0.95 2.49
N GLU A 87 1.32 1.50 1.58
CA GLU A 87 1.05 2.75 0.87
C GLU A 87 -0.25 2.67 0.06
N PHE A 88 -0.43 1.59 -0.71
CA PHE A 88 -1.62 1.39 -1.52
C PHE A 88 -2.84 0.96 -0.68
N ALA A 89 -2.65 0.27 0.45
CA ALA A 89 -3.72 0.05 1.42
C ALA A 89 -4.25 1.36 2.01
N ILE A 90 -3.35 2.27 2.43
CA ILE A 90 -3.74 3.58 2.94
C ILE A 90 -4.44 4.39 1.85
N LEU A 91 -3.92 4.39 0.63
CA LEU A 91 -4.53 5.09 -0.51
C LEU A 91 -5.96 4.59 -0.77
N ALA A 92 -6.16 3.27 -0.87
CA ALA A 92 -7.48 2.66 -1.07
C ALA A 92 -8.44 2.96 0.09
N LEU A 93 -7.93 2.98 1.33
CA LEU A 93 -8.72 3.33 2.49
C LEU A 93 -9.20 4.79 2.43
N LEU A 94 -8.31 5.74 2.12
CA LEU A 94 -8.64 7.16 2.02
C LEU A 94 -9.67 7.42 0.93
N TRP A 95 -9.51 6.84 -0.25
CA TRP A 95 -10.50 6.93 -1.33
C TRP A 95 -11.84 6.31 -0.93
N SER A 96 -11.82 5.15 -0.26
CA SER A 96 -13.04 4.50 0.23
C SER A 96 -13.77 5.37 1.24
N LEU A 97 -13.06 5.97 2.20
CA LEU A 97 -13.63 6.87 3.22
C LEU A 97 -14.19 8.15 2.60
N ALA A 98 -13.50 8.74 1.61
CA ALA A 98 -14.01 9.88 0.87
C ALA A 98 -15.34 9.52 0.17
N LEU A 99 -15.36 8.45 -0.61
CA LEU A 99 -16.55 8.05 -1.37
C LEU A 99 -17.71 7.65 -0.44
N LEU A 100 -17.45 6.94 0.66
CA LEU A 100 -18.47 6.58 1.66
C LEU A 100 -19.05 7.79 2.41
N ALA A 101 -18.41 8.97 2.36
CA ALA A 101 -18.99 10.21 2.87
C ALA A 101 -20.10 10.77 1.96
N LYS A 102 -20.28 10.23 0.75
CA LYS A 102 -21.37 10.55 -0.19
C LYS A 102 -22.53 9.54 -0.09
N PRO A 103 -23.74 9.89 -0.56
CA PRO A 103 -24.89 8.96 -0.58
C PRO A 103 -24.76 7.91 -1.70
N VAL A 104 -23.66 7.16 -1.73
CA VAL A 104 -23.39 6.09 -2.70
C VAL A 104 -23.48 4.73 -2.01
N LYS A 105 -23.75 3.67 -2.79
CA LYS A 105 -23.76 2.30 -2.26
C LYS A 105 -22.33 1.92 -1.85
N VAL A 106 -22.18 1.20 -0.73
CA VAL A 106 -20.87 0.73 -0.23
C VAL A 106 -20.10 -0.03 -1.31
N VAL A 107 -20.76 -0.91 -2.06
CA VAL A 107 -20.14 -1.67 -3.15
C VAL A 107 -19.56 -0.75 -4.23
N ILE A 108 -20.30 0.31 -4.61
CA ILE A 108 -19.82 1.28 -5.61
C ILE A 108 -18.62 2.04 -5.07
N ALA A 109 -18.68 2.53 -3.82
CA ALA A 109 -17.55 3.22 -3.21
C ALA A 109 -16.27 2.37 -3.17
N LEU A 110 -16.40 1.10 -2.79
CA LEU A 110 -15.27 0.16 -2.70
C LEU A 110 -14.72 -0.24 -4.08
N LEU A 111 -15.58 -0.46 -5.07
CA LEU A 111 -15.12 -0.76 -6.43
C LEU A 111 -14.41 0.44 -7.05
N THR A 112 -15.00 1.64 -6.94
CA THR A 112 -14.40 2.86 -7.49
C THR A 112 -13.07 3.17 -6.81
N SER A 113 -12.97 3.09 -5.47
CA SER A 113 -11.70 3.32 -4.76
C SER A 113 -10.63 2.30 -5.14
N SER A 114 -11.01 1.02 -5.27
CA SER A 114 -10.08 -0.04 -5.67
C SER A 114 -9.54 0.20 -7.08
N ILE A 115 -10.41 0.53 -8.04
CA ILE A 115 -10.00 0.84 -9.42
C ILE A 115 -9.03 2.02 -9.44
N ILE A 116 -9.34 3.11 -8.73
CA ILE A 116 -8.47 4.29 -8.66
C ILE A 116 -7.09 3.91 -8.10
N SER A 117 -7.05 3.15 -6.99
CA SER A 117 -5.78 2.77 -6.36
C SER A 117 -4.95 1.83 -7.23
N VAL A 118 -5.55 0.85 -7.89
CA VAL A 118 -4.83 -0.09 -8.78
C VAL A 118 -4.32 0.61 -10.03
N LEU A 119 -5.12 1.50 -10.63
CA LEU A 119 -4.65 2.34 -11.75
C LEU A 119 -3.51 3.25 -11.32
N TYR A 120 -3.55 3.76 -10.08
CA TYR A 120 -2.46 4.57 -9.54
C TYR A 120 -1.18 3.73 -9.33
N ALA A 121 -1.29 2.51 -8.81
CA ALA A 121 -0.16 1.59 -8.69
C ALA A 121 0.48 1.28 -10.05
N ALA A 122 -0.35 1.00 -11.07
CA ALA A 122 0.14 0.82 -12.44
C ALA A 122 0.83 2.08 -12.99
N SER A 123 0.31 3.28 -12.68
CA SER A 123 0.94 4.53 -13.08
C SER A 123 2.25 4.80 -12.34
N ASP A 124 2.37 4.35 -11.09
CA ASP A 124 3.58 4.47 -10.29
C ASP A 124 4.69 3.58 -10.85
N GLU A 125 4.40 2.31 -11.12
CA GLU A 125 5.36 1.39 -11.76
C GLU A 125 5.79 1.87 -13.13
N TRP A 126 4.85 2.44 -13.90
CA TRP A 126 5.20 3.09 -15.16
C TRP A 126 6.10 4.33 -14.95
N HIS A 127 5.81 5.16 -13.95
CA HIS A 127 6.64 6.31 -13.61
C HIS A 127 8.07 5.90 -13.22
N GLN A 128 8.23 4.82 -12.44
CA GLN A 128 9.54 4.30 -12.04
C GLN A 128 10.41 3.91 -13.24
N THR A 129 9.83 3.53 -14.38
CA THR A 129 10.62 3.23 -15.61
C THR A 129 11.37 4.44 -16.16
N PHE A 130 10.99 5.65 -15.78
CA PHE A 130 11.66 6.89 -16.18
C PHE A 130 12.70 7.38 -15.16
N VAL A 131 12.86 6.68 -14.03
CA VAL A 131 13.80 7.05 -12.97
C VAL A 131 15.09 6.26 -13.14
N ASP A 132 16.22 6.95 -13.16
CA ASP A 132 17.52 6.31 -13.36
C ASP A 132 17.82 5.26 -12.27
N GLY A 133 18.22 4.06 -12.71
CA GLY A 133 18.54 2.95 -11.82
C GLY A 133 17.33 2.31 -11.14
N ARG A 134 16.10 2.61 -11.59
CA ARG A 134 14.87 1.89 -11.25
C ARG A 134 14.42 1.02 -12.40
N THR A 135 13.79 -0.09 -12.06
CA THR A 135 13.07 -0.95 -12.99
C THR A 135 11.65 -1.05 -12.49
N GLY A 136 10.68 -0.67 -13.32
CA GLY A 136 9.28 -0.96 -13.05
C GLY A 136 9.02 -2.45 -13.25
N HIS A 137 8.34 -3.09 -12.31
CA HIS A 137 8.03 -4.51 -12.33
C HIS A 137 6.51 -4.68 -12.42
N ALA A 138 6.01 -5.29 -13.49
CA ALA A 138 4.55 -5.49 -13.64
C ALA A 138 3.94 -6.32 -12.49
N ILE A 139 4.75 -7.20 -11.88
CA ILE A 139 4.37 -7.99 -10.71
C ILE A 139 4.17 -7.12 -9.45
N ASP A 140 4.76 -5.93 -9.38
CA ASP A 140 4.57 -5.02 -8.25
C ASP A 140 3.16 -4.44 -8.19
N VAL A 141 2.55 -4.16 -9.34
CA VAL A 141 1.12 -3.77 -9.39
C VAL A 141 0.23 -4.85 -8.75
N ALA A 142 0.56 -6.12 -8.94
CA ALA A 142 -0.19 -7.22 -8.33
C ALA A 142 0.04 -7.31 -6.80
N ILE A 143 1.26 -7.05 -6.34
CA ILE A 143 1.57 -6.97 -4.91
C ILE A 143 0.85 -5.79 -4.27
N ASP A 144 0.89 -4.62 -4.89
CA ASP A 144 0.24 -3.40 -4.39
C ASP A 144 -1.28 -3.55 -4.30
N SER A 145 -1.85 -4.31 -5.24
CA SER A 145 -3.26 -4.69 -5.22
C SER A 145 -3.64 -5.51 -3.98
N ILE A 146 -2.70 -6.23 -3.34
CA ILE A 146 -2.94 -6.89 -2.04
C ILE A 146 -3.27 -5.84 -0.98
N GLY A 147 -2.57 -4.71 -0.96
CA GLY A 147 -2.84 -3.59 -0.07
C GLY A 147 -4.27 -3.05 -0.26
N VAL A 148 -4.67 -2.89 -1.52
CA VAL A 148 -6.04 -2.47 -1.88
C VAL A 148 -7.08 -3.44 -1.33
N VAL A 149 -6.88 -4.75 -1.52
CA VAL A 149 -7.78 -5.79 -0.99
C VAL A 149 -7.84 -5.75 0.55
N LEU A 150 -6.71 -5.57 1.23
CA LEU A 150 -6.68 -5.44 2.70
C LEU A 150 -7.53 -4.25 3.18
N ALA A 151 -7.43 -3.10 2.51
CA ALA A 151 -8.23 -1.92 2.85
C ALA A 151 -9.75 -2.18 2.67
N VAL A 152 -10.13 -2.85 1.59
CA VAL A 152 -11.53 -3.25 1.33
C VAL A 152 -12.04 -4.19 2.42
N LEU A 153 -11.25 -5.19 2.81
CA LEU A 153 -11.61 -6.14 3.88
C LEU A 153 -11.83 -5.42 5.21
N VAL A 154 -10.95 -4.49 5.58
CA VAL A 154 -11.10 -3.67 6.79
C VAL A 154 -12.43 -2.91 6.79
N ILE A 155 -12.78 -2.26 5.68
CA ILE A 155 -14.06 -1.53 5.58
C ILE A 155 -15.26 -2.48 5.68
N LEU A 156 -15.22 -3.63 5.01
CA LEU A 156 -16.30 -4.61 5.06
C LEU A 156 -16.52 -5.15 6.48
N VAL A 157 -15.44 -5.45 7.20
CA VAL A 157 -15.50 -5.87 8.62
C VAL A 157 -16.14 -4.77 9.46
N VAL A 158 -15.69 -3.51 9.35
CA VAL A 158 -16.23 -2.38 10.11
C VAL A 158 -17.72 -2.15 9.82
N VAL A 159 -18.13 -2.20 8.54
CA VAL A 159 -19.54 -2.06 8.15
C VAL A 159 -20.37 -3.23 8.66
N GLY A 160 -19.85 -4.46 8.61
CA GLY A 160 -20.48 -5.66 9.14
C GLY A 160 -20.74 -5.58 10.64
N ILE A 161 -19.70 -5.22 11.41
CA ILE A 161 -19.79 -5.03 12.87
C ILE A 161 -20.83 -3.96 13.21
N ARG A 162 -20.81 -2.81 12.53
CA ARG A 162 -21.79 -1.73 12.76
C ARG A 162 -23.24 -2.18 12.51
N LYS A 163 -23.47 -2.94 11.43
CA LYS A 163 -24.80 -3.50 11.13
C LYS A 163 -25.23 -4.50 12.20
N TRP A 164 -24.33 -5.37 12.64
CA TRP A 164 -24.60 -6.36 13.69
C TRP A 164 -24.96 -5.72 15.03
N ILE A 165 -24.20 -4.72 15.48
CA ILE A 165 -24.49 -3.96 16.72
C ILE A 165 -25.86 -3.27 16.63
N LYS A 166 -26.18 -2.64 15.48
CA LYS A 166 -27.47 -1.96 15.30
C LYS A 166 -28.65 -2.94 15.37
N ARG A 167 -28.53 -4.13 14.79
CA ARG A 167 -29.57 -5.17 14.88
C ARG A 167 -29.82 -5.63 16.33
N ARG A 168 -28.76 -5.77 17.12
CA ARG A 168 -28.87 -6.18 18.54
C ARG A 168 -29.46 -5.12 19.47
N ARG A 169 -29.44 -3.84 19.11
CA ARG A 169 -30.05 -2.76 19.90
C ARG A 169 -31.55 -2.56 19.64
N ILE A 170 -32.07 -3.15 18.56
CA ILE A 170 -33.47 -3.02 18.13
C ILE A 170 -34.28 -4.29 18.44
N SER A 171 -33.57 -5.40 18.73
CA SER A 171 -34.10 -6.62 19.36
C SER A 171 -34.12 -6.48 20.88
#